data_AF-A0A7C0X6A1-F1
#
_entry.id   AF-A0A7C0X6A1-F1
#
_cell.length_a   1.000
_cell.length_b   1.000
_cell.length_c   1.000
_cell.angle_alpha   90.00
_cell.angle_beta   90.00
_cell.angle_gamma   90.00
#
_symmetry.space_group_name_H-M   'P 1'
#
loop_
_entity.id
_entity.type
_entity.pdbx_description
1 polymer ?
#
loop_
_entity_poly.entity_id
_entity_poly.type
_entity_poly.pdbx_seq_one_letter_code
_entity_poly.pdbx_strand_id
1 'polypeptide(L)'
;MTRVTVILSFLLSGLTFILYYIDVHPGYIFAVSGVALVFLAVLLGWATEAVAERMGSAWGGFLNATLGNGAEILIAILAIKEG
;
A
#
# COMPACT_ATOMS: atom_id res chain seq x y z
N MET A 1 -9.83 12.96 -7.11
CA MET A 1 -9.46 11.53 -6.94
C MET A 1 -8.89 11.25 -5.57
N THR A 2 -7.93 12.04 -5.07
CA THR A 2 -7.21 11.78 -3.81
C THR A 2 -8.09 11.54 -2.58
N ARG A 3 -9.15 12.34 -2.37
CA ARG A 3 -10.04 12.17 -1.20
C ARG A 3 -10.74 10.82 -1.15
N VAL A 4 -11.21 10.34 -2.30
CA VAL A 4 -11.89 9.04 -2.40
C VAL A 4 -10.91 7.92 -2.13
N THR A 5 -9.71 7.97 -2.74
CA THR A 5 -8.65 6.98 -2.50
C THR A 5 -8.26 6.91 -1.03
N VAL A 6 -8.09 8.07 -0.37
CA VAL A 6 -7.80 8.13 1.08
C VAL A 6 -8.94 7.48 1.86
N ILE A 7 -10.19 7.90 1.66
CA ILE A 7 -11.33 7.35 2.40
C ILE A 7 -11.43 5.83 2.20
N LEU A 8 -11.34 5.35 0.95
CA LEU A 8 -11.40 3.92 0.65
C LEU A 8 -10.25 3.17 1.30
N SER A 9 -9.02 3.69 1.27
CA SER A 9 -7.88 3.04 1.92
C SER A 9 -8.09 2.86 3.43
N PHE A 10 -8.59 3.88 4.12
CA PHE A 10 -8.88 3.81 5.55
C PHE A 10 -10.06 2.88 5.86
N LEU A 11 -11.15 2.97 5.10
CA LEU A 11 -12.31 2.12 5.29
C LEU A 11 -12.00 0.64 5.03
N LEU A 12 -11.30 0.34 3.95
CA LEU A 12 -10.92 -1.03 3.60
C LEU A 12 -9.91 -1.60 4.60
N SER A 13 -8.91 -0.82 5.02
CA SER A 13 -7.95 -1.28 6.05
C SER A 13 -8.60 -1.45 7.42
N GLY A 14 -9.58 -0.61 7.77
CA GLY A 14 -10.39 -0.81 8.97
C GLY A 14 -11.25 -2.07 8.86
N LEU A 15 -11.84 -2.31 7.69
CA LEU A 15 -12.63 -3.50 7.43
C LEU A 15 -11.79 -4.78 7.51
N THR A 16 -10.58 -4.81 6.94
CA THR A 16 -9.70 -5.99 7.06
C THR A 16 -9.37 -6.30 8.51
N PHE A 17 -9.09 -5.28 9.32
CA PHE A 17 -8.85 -5.44 10.75
C PHE A 17 -10.08 -6.04 11.44
N ILE A 18 -11.28 -5.49 11.22
CA ILE A 18 -12.51 -6.04 11.81
C ILE A 18 -12.72 -7.50 11.39
N LEU A 19 -12.60 -7.81 10.09
CA LEU A 19 -12.78 -9.17 9.57
C LEU A 19 -11.79 -10.17 10.18
N TYR A 20 -10.55 -9.73 10.44
CA TYR A 20 -9.55 -10.53 11.12
C TYR A 20 -9.93 -10.82 12.58
N TYR A 21 -10.40 -9.82 13.33
CA TYR A 21 -10.73 -10.01 14.75
C TYR A 21 -12.02 -10.78 15.01
N ILE A 22 -12.94 -10.83 14.05
CA ILE A 22 -14.15 -11.65 14.14
C ILE A 22 -13.98 -13.04 13.51
N ASP A 23 -12.74 -13.41 13.17
CA ASP A 23 -12.35 -14.74 12.69
C ASP A 23 -13.09 -15.17 11.40
N VAL A 24 -13.25 -14.23 10.45
CA VAL A 24 -13.82 -14.53 9.13
C VAL A 24 -12.88 -15.47 8.37
N HIS A 25 -13.45 -16.32 7.51
CA HIS A 25 -12.70 -17.23 6.66
C HIS A 25 -11.50 -16.54 5.94
N PRO A 26 -10.27 -17.09 6.03
CA PRO A 26 -9.05 -16.42 5.56
C PRO A 26 -9.07 -15.96 4.11
N GLY A 27 -9.77 -16.69 3.22
CA GLY A 27 -9.92 -16.31 1.81
C GLY A 27 -10.59 -14.95 1.61
N TYR A 28 -11.57 -14.59 2.44
CA TYR A 28 -12.21 -13.27 2.35
C TYR A 28 -11.30 -12.18 2.92
N ILE A 29 -10.61 -12.46 4.03
CA ILE A 29 -9.62 -11.52 4.59
C ILE A 29 -8.53 -11.23 3.54
N PHE A 30 -8.03 -12.26 2.86
CA PHE A 30 -7.05 -12.12 1.78
C PHE A 30 -7.56 -11.23 0.65
N ALA A 31 -8.78 -11.50 0.14
CA ALA A 31 -9.35 -10.71 -0.94
C ALA A 31 -9.52 -9.23 -0.56
N VAL A 32 -10.09 -8.95 0.62
CA VAL A 32 -10.31 -7.57 1.09
C VAL A 32 -8.97 -6.87 1.36
N SER A 33 -7.97 -7.59 1.89
CA SER A 33 -6.62 -7.07 2.12
C SER A 33 -5.90 -6.73 0.82
N GLY A 34 -6.05 -7.56 -0.21
CA GLY A 34 -5.53 -7.26 -1.55
C GLY A 34 -6.13 -5.98 -2.12
N VAL A 35 -7.45 -5.80 -2.02
CA VAL A 35 -8.10 -4.57 -2.48
C VAL A 35 -7.64 -3.35 -1.66
N ALA A 36 -7.54 -3.47 -0.33
CA ALA A 36 -7.03 -2.41 0.53
C ALA A 36 -5.61 -1.98 0.13
N LEU A 37 -4.74 -2.96 -0.15
CA LEU A 37 -3.36 -2.73 -0.59
C LEU A 37 -3.27 -1.96 -1.90
N VAL A 38 -4.15 -2.20 -2.88
CA VAL A 38 -4.16 -1.45 -4.14
C VAL A 38 -4.37 0.05 -3.90
N PHE A 39 -5.35 0.42 -3.06
CA PHE A 39 -5.60 1.83 -2.75
C PHE A 39 -4.45 2.46 -1.95
N LEU A 40 -3.83 1.70 -1.03
CA LEU A 40 -2.66 2.14 -0.29
C LEU A 40 -1.45 2.35 -1.20
N ALA A 41 -1.22 1.47 -2.18
CA ALA A 41 -0.12 1.59 -3.14
C ALA A 41 -0.23 2.87 -3.98
N VAL A 42 -1.44 3.22 -4.42
CA VAL A 42 -1.69 4.48 -5.14
C VAL A 42 -1.35 5.69 -4.25
N LEU A 43 -1.73 5.67 -2.97
CA LEU A 43 -1.39 6.76 -2.04
C LEU A 43 0.11 6.86 -1.79
N LEU A 44 0.79 5.74 -1.64
CA LEU A 44 2.24 5.69 -1.45
C LEU A 44 2.97 6.25 -2.67
N GLY A 45 2.53 5.90 -3.88
CA GLY A 45 3.08 6.44 -5.13
C GLY A 45 2.97 7.96 -5.19
N TRP A 46 1.77 8.51 -4.93
CA TRP A 46 1.58 9.97 -4.91
C TRP A 46 2.39 10.68 -3.81
N ALA A 47 2.48 10.08 -2.63
CA ALA A 47 3.28 10.63 -1.54
C ALA A 47 4.78 10.64 -1.91
N THR A 48 5.25 9.55 -2.52
CA THR A 48 6.62 9.40 -3.00
C THR A 48 6.96 10.45 -4.05
N GLU A 49 6.09 10.61 -5.06
CA GLU A 49 6.28 11.58 -6.14
C GLU A 49 6.33 13.02 -5.58
N ALA A 50 5.37 13.39 -4.73
CA ALA A 50 5.31 14.71 -4.12
C ALA A 50 6.55 15.06 -3.25
N VAL A 51 7.16 14.04 -2.63
CA VAL A 51 8.42 14.21 -1.88
C VAL A 51 9.61 14.26 -2.83
N ALA A 52 9.68 13.36 -3.80
CA ALA A 52 10.78 13.27 -4.77
C ALA A 52 10.95 14.56 -5.59
N GLU A 53 9.84 15.20 -5.98
CA GLU A 53 9.85 16.50 -6.67
C GLU A 53 10.59 17.60 -5.89
N ARG A 54 10.64 17.50 -4.56
CA ARG A 54 11.26 18.50 -3.67
C ARG A 54 12.71 18.20 -3.32
N MET A 55 13.24 17.03 -3.71
CA MET A 55 14.56 16.54 -3.29
C MET A 55 15.66 16.66 -4.36
N GLY A 56 15.34 17.19 -5.53
CA GLY A 56 16.29 17.30 -6.66
C GLY A 56 16.52 15.96 -7.36
N SER A 57 17.24 15.98 -8.49
CA SER A 57 17.28 14.85 -9.43
C SER A 57 17.83 13.54 -8.84
N ALA A 58 18.96 13.60 -8.13
CA ALA A 58 19.61 12.41 -7.59
C ALA A 58 18.77 11.75 -6.49
N TRP A 59 18.38 12.51 -5.46
CA TRP A 59 17.61 11.99 -4.33
C TRP A 59 16.16 11.68 -4.70
N GLY A 60 15.53 12.49 -5.56
CA GLY A 60 14.20 12.21 -6.07
C GLY A 60 14.16 10.93 -6.91
N GLY A 61 15.15 10.72 -7.77
CA GLY A 61 15.28 9.47 -8.54
C GLY A 61 15.46 8.24 -7.65
N PHE A 62 16.33 8.33 -6.63
CA PHE A 62 16.52 7.25 -5.65
C PHE A 62 15.22 6.93 -4.88
N LEU A 63 14.50 7.96 -4.42
CA LEU A 63 13.29 7.82 -3.62
C LEU A 63 12.14 7.23 -4.47
N ASN A 64 12.03 7.62 -5.74
CA ASN A 64 11.04 7.05 -6.64
C ASN A 64 11.35 5.59 -7.02
N ALA A 65 12.63 5.25 -7.24
CA ALA A 65 13.02 3.87 -7.52
C ALA A 65 12.73 2.92 -6.33
N THR A 66 12.87 3.41 -5.10
CA THR A 66 12.68 2.62 -3.87
C THR A 66 11.23 2.62 -3.39
N LEU A 67 10.66 3.79 -3.07
CA LEU A 67 9.33 3.90 -2.49
C LEU A 67 8.22 3.91 -3.53
N GLY A 68 8.51 4.31 -4.78
CA GLY A 68 7.53 4.27 -5.87
C GLY A 68 7.12 2.84 -6.24
N ASN A 69 8.01 1.87 -6.03
CA ASN A 69 7.75 0.43 -6.12
C ASN A 69 7.68 -0.24 -4.73
N GLY A 70 7.51 0.56 -3.67
CA GLY A 70 7.65 0.09 -2.29
C GLY A 70 6.63 -0.98 -1.91
N ALA A 71 5.43 -0.91 -2.47
CA ALA A 71 4.37 -1.88 -2.22
C ALA A 71 4.76 -3.27 -2.76
N GLU A 72 5.26 -3.34 -3.99
CA GLU A 72 5.70 -4.56 -4.66
C GLU A 72 6.89 -5.19 -3.93
N ILE A 73 7.88 -4.36 -3.56
CA ILE A 73 9.06 -4.81 -2.82
C ILE A 73 8.65 -5.40 -1.46
N LEU A 74 7.73 -4.73 -0.75
CA LEU A 74 7.25 -5.21 0.55
C LEU A 74 6.50 -6.54 0.43
N ILE A 75 5.64 -6.69 -0.58
CA ILE A 75 4.94 -7.95 -0.86
C ILE A 75 5.95 -9.06 -1.19
N ALA A 76 6.94 -8.78 -2.04
CA ALA A 76 7.96 -9.77 -2.41
C ALA A 76 8.78 -10.22 -1.20
N ILE A 77 9.20 -9.29 -0.33
CA ILE A 77 9.93 -9.61 0.91
C ILE A 77 9.08 -10.47 1.85
N LEU A 78 7.80 -10.12 2.04
CA LEU A 78 6.90 -10.89 2.91
C LEU A 78 6.63 -12.28 2.33
N ALA A 79 6.43 -12.39 1.02
CA ALA A 79 6.26 -13.68 0.36
C ALA A 79 7.50 -14.57 0.54
N ILE A 80 8.69 -14.06 0.22
CA ILE A 80 9.94 -14.81 0.40
C ILE A 80 10.16 -15.25 1.86
N LYS A 81 9.76 -14.41 2.82
CA LYS A 81 9.89 -14.70 4.25
C LYS A 81 8.98 -15.86 4.70
N GLU A 82 7.76 -15.93 4.16
CA GLU A 82 6.80 -17.00 4.49
C GLU A 82 7.05 -18.31 3.71
N GLY A 83 7.87 -18.25 2.64
CA GLY A 83 8.29 -19.40 1.83
C GLY A 83 7.47 -19.60 0.57
#